data_AF-A0A2K3J4R9-F1
#
_entry.id   AF-A0A2K3J4R9-F1
#
_cell.length_a   1.000
_cell.length_b   1.000
_cell.length_c   1.000
_cell.angle_alpha   90.00
_cell.angle_beta   90.00
_cell.angle_gamma   90.00
#
_symmetry.space_group_name_H-M   'P 1'
#
loop_
_entity.id
_entity.type
_entity.pdbx_description
1 polymer ?
#
loop_
_entity_poly.entity_id
_entity_poly.type
_entity_poly.pdbx_seq_one_letter_code
_entity_poly.pdbx_strand_id
1 'polypeptide(L)'
;RRVIEKIGKSALVVDHDVYFIDMISDALIVFDGFPGKSGKARGPFSLHEGMNRFLKDVDITFRRDEDTHRPRVNKPESYMDRKQRNEGEYYYSL
;
A
#
# COMPACT_ATOMS: atom_id res chain seq x y z
N ARG A 1 -3.93 7.45 -13.87
CA ARG A 1 -2.54 7.48 -14.37
C ARG A 1 -2.39 8.09 -15.78
N ARG A 2 -2.79 7.39 -16.86
CA ARG A 2 -2.55 7.81 -18.27
C ARG A 2 -2.90 9.27 -18.64
N VAL A 3 -4.00 9.80 -18.13
CA VAL A 3 -4.40 11.19 -18.42
C VAL A 3 -3.41 12.19 -17.82
N ILE A 4 -2.99 11.97 -16.57
CA ILE A 4 -2.06 12.82 -15.82
C ILE A 4 -0.68 12.83 -16.50
N GLU A 5 -0.23 11.64 -16.93
CA GLU A 5 1.01 11.49 -17.70
C GLU A 5 0.95 12.23 -19.03
N LYS A 6 -0.17 12.09 -19.77
CA LYS A 6 -0.35 12.74 -21.09
C LYS A 6 -0.29 14.27 -21.00
N ILE A 7 -0.83 14.85 -19.93
CA ILE A 7 -0.81 16.31 -19.74
C ILE A 7 0.49 16.81 -19.08
N GLY A 8 1.40 15.91 -18.69
CA GLY A 8 2.67 16.27 -18.06
C GLY A 8 2.50 17.01 -16.74
N LYS A 9 1.49 16.66 -15.94
CA LYS A 9 1.21 17.28 -14.64
C LYS A 9 1.39 16.27 -13.52
N SER A 10 1.54 16.78 -12.30
CA SER A 10 1.52 15.98 -11.07
C SER A 10 0.12 15.98 -10.46
N ALA A 11 -0.24 14.90 -9.78
CA ALA A 11 -1.47 14.79 -9.02
C ALA A 11 -1.18 14.23 -7.62
N LEU A 12 -1.90 14.74 -6.62
CA LEU A 12 -1.97 14.15 -5.29
C LEU A 12 -3.37 13.56 -5.15
N VAL A 13 -3.45 12.28 -4.79
CA VAL A 13 -4.72 11.57 -4.64
C VAL A 13 -4.84 11.06 -3.20
N VAL A 14 -6.01 11.26 -2.61
CA VAL A 14 -6.37 10.73 -1.29
C VAL A 14 -7.60 9.86 -1.48
N ASP A 15 -7.46 8.58 -1.15
CA ASP A 15 -8.52 7.59 -1.25
C ASP A 15 -8.35 6.55 -0.13
N HIS A 16 -9.36 5.71 0.07
CA HIS A 16 -9.32 4.57 0.97
C HIS A 16 -9.23 3.23 0.22
N ASP A 17 -9.45 3.22 -1.09
CA ASP A 17 -9.24 2.03 -1.93
C ASP A 17 -7.75 1.82 -2.19
N VAL A 18 -7.17 0.89 -1.44
CA VAL A 18 -5.75 0.49 -1.54
C VAL A 18 -5.40 -0.03 -2.94
N TYR A 19 -6.32 -0.71 -3.63
CA TYR A 19 -6.07 -1.23 -4.97
C TYR A 19 -6.01 -0.11 -6.00
N PHE A 20 -6.90 0.87 -5.89
CA PHE A 20 -6.87 2.04 -6.74
C PHE A 20 -5.56 2.81 -6.55
N ILE A 21 -5.15 3.03 -5.29
CA ILE A 21 -3.89 3.70 -4.94
C ILE A 21 -2.69 2.97 -5.54
N ASP A 22 -2.61 1.65 -5.37
CA ASP A 22 -1.57 0.78 -5.95
C ASP A 22 -1.44 0.97 -7.47
N MET A 23 -2.58 1.00 -8.18
CA MET A 23 -2.60 1.06 -9.64
C MET A 23 -2.15 2.41 -10.21
N ILE A 24 -2.37 3.52 -9.49
CA ILE A 24 -2.16 4.86 -10.03
C ILE A 24 -0.91 5.57 -9.51
N SER A 25 -0.35 5.14 -8.39
CA SER A 25 0.63 5.91 -7.63
C SER A 25 2.06 5.53 -7.97
N ASP A 26 2.92 6.53 -8.10
CA ASP A 26 4.38 6.32 -8.21
C ASP A 26 5.07 6.36 -6.83
N ALA A 27 4.48 7.07 -5.86
CA ALA A 27 4.97 7.26 -4.50
C ALA A 27 3.81 7.44 -3.52
N LEU A 28 4.05 7.20 -2.23
CA LEU A 28 3.03 7.30 -1.17
C LEU A 28 3.46 8.19 -0.01
N ILE A 29 2.48 8.91 0.55
CA ILE A 29 2.59 9.56 1.85
C ILE A 29 1.68 8.79 2.81
N VAL A 30 2.25 8.29 3.89
CA VAL A 30 1.52 7.51 4.91
C VAL A 30 1.24 8.40 6.10
N PHE A 31 0.01 8.34 6.62
CA PHE A 31 -0.41 9.09 7.80
C PHE A 31 -0.53 8.16 9.00
N ASP A 32 0.11 8.51 10.11
CA ASP A 32 0.01 7.82 11.40
C ASP A 32 -0.50 8.75 12.50
N GLY A 33 -1.16 8.21 13.53
CA GLY A 33 -1.64 9.00 14.67
C GLY A 33 -2.96 8.53 15.27
N PHE A 34 -3.64 9.44 15.97
CA PHE A 34 -4.91 9.21 16.64
C PHE A 34 -6.03 9.99 15.94
N PRO A 35 -7.03 9.30 15.35
CA PRO A 35 -8.17 9.94 14.69
C PRO A 35 -8.83 11.01 15.58
N GLY A 36 -9.04 12.20 15.03
CA GLY A 36 -9.65 13.33 15.73
C GLY A 36 -8.76 14.01 16.80
N LYS A 37 -7.51 13.58 16.98
CA LYS A 37 -6.58 14.16 17.97
C LYS A 37 -5.28 14.64 17.35
N SER A 38 -4.54 13.77 16.68
CA SER A 38 -3.24 14.09 16.08
C SER A 38 -2.95 13.17 14.90
N GLY A 39 -2.27 13.71 13.88
CA GLY A 39 -1.81 12.96 12.74
C GLY A 39 -0.44 13.46 12.30
N LYS A 40 0.41 12.55 11.82
CA LYS A 40 1.72 12.85 11.26
C LYS A 40 1.79 12.25 9.85
N ALA A 41 2.16 13.08 8.89
CA ALA A 41 2.41 12.65 7.53
C ALA A 41 3.88 12.25 7.40
N ARG A 42 4.14 11.10 6.75
CA ARG A 42 5.49 10.59 6.48
C ARG A 42 5.63 10.25 5.00
N GLY A 43 6.79 10.56 4.42
CA GLY A 43 7.10 10.31 3.00
C GLY A 43 7.62 11.56 2.29
N PRO A 44 7.60 11.60 0.95
CA PRO A 44 7.10 10.54 0.06
C PRO A 44 8.02 9.30 0.07
N PHE A 45 7.42 8.12 0.16
CA PHE A 45 8.09 6.82 0.05
C PHE A 45 7.85 6.21 -1.33
N SER A 46 8.69 5.22 -1.70
CA SER A 46 8.35 4.33 -2.81
C SER A 46 7.04 3.58 -2.51
N LEU A 47 6.37 3.08 -3.56
CA LEU A 47 5.14 2.30 -3.37
C LEU A 47 5.34 1.10 -2.43
N HIS A 48 6.44 0.35 -2.62
CA HIS A 48 6.75 -0.83 -1.81
C HIS A 48 7.01 -0.47 -0.34
N GLU A 49 7.83 0.56 -0.07
CA GLU A 49 8.12 0.97 1.31
C GLU A 49 6.88 1.56 1.99
N GLY A 50 6.14 2.43 1.28
CA GLY A 50 4.93 3.07 1.77
C GLY A 50 3.83 2.06 2.10
N MET A 51 3.56 1.12 1.19
CA MET A 51 2.57 0.07 1.41
C MET A 51 2.99 -0.86 2.54
N ASN A 52 4.27 -1.26 2.63
CA ASN A 52 4.74 -2.09 3.75
C ASN A 52 4.52 -1.41 5.10
N ARG A 53 4.83 -0.11 5.20
CA ARG A 53 4.58 0.68 6.42
C ARG A 53 3.08 0.75 6.75
N PHE A 54 2.26 1.12 5.77
CA PHE A 54 0.81 1.25 5.96
C PHE A 54 0.14 -0.07 6.34
N LEU A 55 0.42 -1.14 5.59
CA LEU A 55 -0.17 -2.47 5.80
C LEU A 55 0.25 -3.08 7.13
N LYS A 56 1.48 -2.82 7.57
CA LYS A 56 1.94 -3.21 8.91
C LYS A 56 1.17 -2.50 10.02
N ASP A 57 0.92 -1.20 9.88
CA ASP A 57 0.18 -0.42 10.88
C ASP A 57 -1.30 -0.87 10.99
N VAL A 58 -1.92 -1.28 9.88
CA VAL A 58 -3.29 -1.83 9.88
C VAL A 58 -3.35 -3.34 10.13
N ASP A 59 -2.19 -3.97 10.37
CA ASP A 59 -2.04 -5.39 10.70
C ASP A 59 -2.57 -6.37 9.63
N ILE A 60 -2.29 -6.10 8.34
CA ILE A 60 -2.75 -6.91 7.20
C ILE A 60 -1.59 -7.21 6.26
N THR A 61 -1.56 -8.41 5.64
CA THR A 61 -0.62 -8.73 4.57
C THR A 61 -1.32 -8.93 3.22
N PHE A 62 -0.66 -8.51 2.14
CA PHE A 62 -1.14 -8.58 0.77
C PHE A 62 -0.24 -9.50 -0.05
N ARG A 63 -0.86 -10.31 -0.91
CA ARG A 63 -0.19 -11.09 -1.94
C ARG A 63 -0.71 -10.72 -3.32
N ARG A 64 0.06 -11.04 -4.35
CA ARG A 64 -0.41 -10.98 -5.73
C ARG A 64 -0.94 -12.34 -6.14
N ASP A 65 -2.16 -12.37 -6.65
CA ASP A 65 -2.76 -13.57 -7.22
C ASP A 65 -2.03 -13.92 -8.53
N GLU A 66 -1.59 -15.17 -8.70
CA GLU A 66 -0.77 -15.58 -9.86
C GLU A 66 -1.54 -15.50 -11.18
N ASP A 67 -2.83 -15.84 -11.17
CA ASP A 67 -3.66 -15.82 -12.38
C ASP A 67 -4.06 -14.40 -12.75
N THR A 68 -4.64 -13.67 -11.78
CA THR A 68 -5.27 -12.37 -12.07
C THR A 68 -4.34 -11.19 -11.88
N HIS A 69 -3.15 -11.40 -11.31
CA HIS A 69 -2.21 -10.35 -10.92
C HIS A 69 -2.80 -9.31 -9.95
N ARG A 70 -3.96 -9.61 -9.36
CA ARG A 70 -4.66 -8.72 -8.45
C ARG A 70 -4.09 -8.84 -7.02
N PRO A 71 -3.93 -7.73 -6.31
CA PRO A 71 -3.65 -7.77 -4.89
C PRO A 71 -4.81 -8.45 -4.14
N ARG A 72 -4.47 -9.39 -3.27
CA ARG A 72 -5.41 -10.10 -2.39
C ARG A 72 -4.89 -10.07 -0.97
N VAL A 73 -5.80 -9.79 -0.04
CA VAL A 73 -5.54 -9.87 1.40
C VAL A 73 -5.34 -11.33 1.79
N ASN A 74 -4.30 -11.63 2.57
CA ASN A 74 -4.18 -12.95 3.17
C ASN A 74 -5.15 -13.09 4.35
N LYS A 75 -5.65 -14.31 4.55
CA LYS A 75 -6.37 -14.62 5.79
C LYS A 75 -5.41 -14.52 6.97
N PRO A 76 -5.80 -13.90 8.10
CA PRO A 76 -4.98 -13.85 9.30
C PRO A 76 -4.51 -15.24 9.72
N GLU A 77 -3.25 -15.35 10.15
CA GLU A 77 -2.62 -16.60 10.61
C GLU A 77 -2.49 -17.70 9.55
N SER A 78 -2.84 -17.43 8.29
CA SER A 78 -2.56 -18.34 7.20
C SER A 78 -1.06 -18.54 7.02
N TYR A 79 -0.66 -19.64 6.39
CA TYR A 79 0.75 -19.90 6.09
C TYR A 79 1.43 -18.71 5.41
N MET A 80 0.78 -18.13 4.39
CA MET A 80 1.30 -16.98 3.64
C MET A 80 1.38 -15.72 4.49
N ASP A 81 0.36 -15.44 5.31
CA ASP A 81 0.35 -14.29 6.22
C ASP A 81 1.54 -14.35 7.21
N ARG A 82 1.73 -15.51 7.86
CA ARG A 82 2.84 -15.71 8.80
C ARG A 82 4.20 -15.62 8.12
N LYS A 83 4.35 -16.21 6.93
CA LYS A 83 5.59 -16.12 6.16
C LYS A 83 5.96 -14.66 5.86
N GLN A 84 5.02 -13.90 5.29
CA GLN A 84 5.21 -12.49 4.95
C GLN A 84 5.53 -11.62 6.17
N ARG A 85 4.83 -11.83 7.29
CA ARG A 85 5.10 -11.14 8.55
C ARG A 85 6.50 -11.39 9.07
N ASN A 86 6.96 -12.64 9.02
CA ASN A 86 8.30 -13.02 9.45
C ASN A 86 9.39 -12.42 8.56
N GLU A 87 9.11 -12.26 7.26
CA GLU A 87 9.99 -11.62 6.29
C GLU A 87 9.93 -10.09 6.35
N GLY A 88 8.92 -9.52 7.04
CA GLY A 88 8.66 -8.08 7.06
C GLY A 88 8.02 -7.54 5.78
N GLU A 89 7.55 -8.44 4.90
CA GLU A 89 6.98 -8.15 3.58
C GLU A 89 5.44 -8.21 3.62
N TYR A 90 4.82 -7.16 4.14
CA TYR A 90 3.37 -6.98 4.20
C TYR A 90 2.78 -6.65 2.82
N TYR A 91 3.59 -6.08 1.94
CA TYR A 91 3.27 -5.85 0.53
C TYR A 91 4.15 -6.76 -0.34
N TYR A 92 3.65 -7.23 -1.48
CA TYR A 92 4.42 -8.11 -2.35
C TYR A 92 5.57 -7.37 -3.05
N SER A 93 6.72 -8.02 -3.15
CA SER A 93 7.78 -7.61 -4.08
C SER A 93 7.39 -8.01 -5.51
N LEU A 94 7.60 -7.10 -6.48
CA LEU A 94 7.41 -7.35 -7.92
C LEU A 94 8.20 -8.55 -8.43
#